data_AF-A0A348RWW5-F1
#
_entry.id   AF-A0A348RWW5-F1
#
_cell.length_a   1.000
_cell.length_b   1.000
_cell.length_c   1.000
_cell.angle_alpha   90.00
_cell.angle_beta   90.00
_cell.angle_gamma   90.00
#
_symmetry.space_group_name_H-M   'P 1'
#
loop_
_entity.id
_entity.type
_entity.pdbx_description
1 polymer ?
#
loop_
_entity_poly.entity_id
_entity_poly.type
_entity_poly.pdbx_seq_one_letter_code
_entity_poly.pdbx_strand_id
1 'polypeptide(L)'
;VAAAAISSPRFLYLYEELKAEPAIENVKEFNLASRLSFFLWGSIPDERLLNLASEGRLSQSEILGLEFERMLKDQKLKRFCDSFPTQWLQLERIISAVPNEEKFPGFYFLKYRDSMHMMMEPLLLFETVLIENLPITQFIDSDFTYRSSLLQEAYGDLALGEEPDKPKSEVTVLNFKRIPVDDRRSGGLITNAAVMTMNSGPERTKPITRGAWIASVIFNNPPEPPPADVPPLGEEPAEEEAHLTLRERLAQHRERADCRGCHEKIDPLGFALENYGPVGDWRTQYSNGRKVDMSGTLFREHSFTDIIEFKDALLEQKQRFARALAGHLLSFALARELKPEDALVLDQVAARTIKNDYKIQTLLKGIIFSNAFLQPTVSE
;
A
#
# COMPACT_ATOMS: atom_id res chain seq x y z
N VAL A 1 -29.69 24.53 18.55
CA VAL A 1 -29.93 23.49 17.53
C VAL A 1 -28.65 23.15 16.78
N ALA A 2 -27.98 24.09 16.10
CA ALA A 2 -26.72 23.82 15.39
C ALA A 2 -25.61 23.22 16.30
N ALA A 3 -25.36 23.81 17.47
CA ALA A 3 -24.39 23.28 18.44
C ALA A 3 -24.72 21.85 18.92
N ALA A 4 -26.01 21.52 19.09
CA ALA A 4 -26.42 20.18 19.48
C ALA A 4 -26.27 19.17 18.34
N ALA A 5 -26.49 19.60 17.09
CA ALA A 5 -26.30 18.77 15.91
C ALA A 5 -24.81 18.44 15.69
N ILE A 6 -23.93 19.45 15.70
CA ILE A 6 -22.49 19.25 15.45
C ILE A 6 -21.74 18.54 16.58
N SER A 7 -22.25 18.63 17.81
CA SER A 7 -21.69 17.92 18.96
C SER A 7 -22.32 16.54 19.19
N SER A 8 -23.29 16.14 18.36
CA SER A 8 -23.91 14.82 18.46
C SER A 8 -22.93 13.73 18.02
N PRO A 9 -22.80 12.62 18.76
CA PRO A 9 -22.06 11.46 18.28
C PRO A 9 -22.52 10.97 16.90
N ARG A 10 -23.82 11.13 16.57
CA ARG A 10 -24.38 10.76 15.26
C ARG A 10 -23.90 11.65 14.11
N PHE A 11 -23.35 12.83 14.43
CA PHE A 11 -22.72 13.72 13.46
C PHE A 11 -21.21 13.45 13.37
N LEU A 12 -20.58 13.12 14.50
CA LEU A 12 -19.12 12.92 14.59
C LEU A 12 -18.65 11.52 14.17
N TYR A 13 -19.51 10.51 14.28
CA TYR A 13 -19.18 9.11 14.01
C TYR A 13 -20.10 8.52 12.95
N LEU A 14 -19.56 7.57 12.18
CA LEU A 14 -20.36 6.66 11.36
C LEU A 14 -21.08 5.69 12.30
N TYR A 15 -22.32 6.01 12.62
CA TYR A 15 -23.14 5.22 13.53
C TYR A 15 -24.05 4.28 12.74
N GLU A 16 -23.92 2.98 12.96
CA GLU A 16 -24.85 2.00 12.40
C GLU A 16 -26.06 1.84 13.30
N GLU A 17 -27.15 2.47 12.93
CA GLU A 17 -28.36 2.41 13.72
C GLU A 17 -29.09 1.07 13.48
N LEU A 18 -29.08 0.20 14.49
CA LEU A 18 -29.63 -1.17 14.42
C LEU A 18 -31.12 -1.25 14.72
N LYS A 19 -31.62 -0.35 15.56
CA LYS A 19 -33.04 -0.26 15.88
C LYS A 19 -33.62 0.88 15.08
N ALA A 20 -34.57 0.56 14.21
CA ALA A 20 -35.51 1.57 13.74
C ALA A 20 -36.20 2.12 15.00
N GLU A 21 -35.77 3.29 15.46
CA GLU A 21 -36.72 4.12 16.18
C GLU A 21 -37.96 4.26 15.28
N PRO A 22 -39.17 4.18 15.82
CA PRO A 22 -40.40 4.14 15.02
C PRO A 22 -40.60 5.34 14.07
N ALA A 23 -39.69 6.32 14.09
CA ALA A 23 -39.71 7.53 13.29
C ALA A 23 -38.90 7.47 11.98
N ILE A 24 -38.01 6.49 11.76
CA ILE A 24 -37.19 6.44 10.53
C ILE A 24 -37.47 5.12 9.78
N GLU A 25 -38.21 5.21 8.68
CA GLU A 25 -38.32 4.12 7.71
C GLU A 25 -37.00 3.96 6.93
N ASN A 26 -36.68 2.75 6.48
CA ASN A 26 -35.51 2.46 5.63
C ASN A 26 -34.11 2.81 6.21
N VAL A 27 -33.94 2.83 7.54
CA VAL A 27 -32.64 3.08 8.22
C VAL A 27 -31.47 2.32 7.61
N LYS A 28 -31.65 1.03 7.29
CA LYS A 28 -30.60 0.18 6.69
C LYS A 28 -30.07 0.72 5.37
N GLU A 29 -30.92 1.36 4.58
CA GLU A 29 -30.58 1.91 3.28
C GLU A 29 -29.82 3.24 3.43
N PHE A 30 -30.19 4.07 4.42
CA PHE A 30 -29.41 5.28 4.75
C PHE A 30 -28.02 4.93 5.29
N ASN A 31 -27.92 3.86 6.10
CA ASN A 31 -26.63 3.33 6.53
C ASN A 31 -25.80 2.84 5.33
N LEU A 32 -26.42 2.15 4.36
CA LEU A 32 -25.75 1.72 3.13
C LEU A 32 -25.29 2.91 2.27
N ALA A 33 -26.12 3.94 2.09
CA ALA A 33 -25.75 5.16 1.39
C ALA A 33 -24.53 5.83 2.03
N SER A 34 -24.52 5.90 3.36
CA SER A 34 -23.40 6.43 4.14
C SER A 34 -22.14 5.58 3.94
N ARG A 35 -22.22 4.25 4.10
CA ARG A 35 -21.05 3.38 3.88
C ARG A 35 -20.48 3.54 2.47
N LEU A 36 -21.33 3.57 1.43
CA LEU A 36 -20.89 3.80 0.04
C LEU A 36 -20.16 5.14 -0.11
N SER A 37 -20.74 6.22 0.40
CA SER A 37 -20.19 7.57 0.25
C SER A 37 -18.88 7.74 1.02
N PHE A 38 -18.77 7.22 2.24
CA PHE A 38 -17.54 7.30 2.99
C PHE A 38 -16.45 6.38 2.43
N PHE A 39 -16.81 5.18 1.96
CA PHE A 39 -15.86 4.27 1.34
C PHE A 39 -15.28 4.82 0.03
N LEU A 40 -16.13 5.20 -0.93
CA LEU A 40 -15.68 5.59 -2.28
C LEU A 40 -15.34 7.08 -2.41
N TRP A 41 -15.95 7.95 -1.61
CA TRP A 41 -15.79 9.40 -1.74
C TRP A 41 -15.22 10.08 -0.50
N GLY A 42 -15.05 9.39 0.63
CA GLY A 42 -14.59 10.01 1.88
C GLY A 42 -15.46 11.22 2.28
N SER A 43 -16.76 11.17 1.98
CA SER A 43 -17.68 12.30 2.14
C SER A 43 -19.11 11.82 2.39
N ILE A 44 -20.02 12.76 2.66
CA ILE A 44 -21.44 12.47 2.87
C ILE A 44 -22.12 11.98 1.58
N PRO A 45 -23.23 11.23 1.69
CA PRO A 45 -24.03 10.82 0.53
C PRO A 45 -24.55 12.03 -0.23
N ASP A 46 -24.67 11.92 -1.55
CA ASP A 46 -25.37 12.93 -2.34
C ASP A 46 -26.89 12.72 -2.30
N GLU A 47 -27.64 13.70 -2.80
CA GLU A 47 -29.11 13.65 -2.81
C GLU A 47 -29.65 12.39 -3.53
N ARG A 48 -28.95 11.92 -4.56
CA ARG A 48 -29.36 10.72 -5.30
C ARG A 48 -29.27 9.47 -4.44
N LEU A 49 -28.17 9.25 -3.72
CA LEU A 49 -28.03 8.14 -2.78
C LEU A 49 -29.07 8.24 -1.66
N LEU A 50 -29.32 9.45 -1.14
CA LEU A 50 -30.33 9.67 -0.08
C LEU A 50 -31.75 9.37 -0.56
N ASN A 51 -32.09 9.77 -1.80
CA ASN A 51 -33.41 9.49 -2.38
C ASN A 51 -33.61 7.98 -2.60
N LEU A 52 -32.63 7.29 -3.20
CA LEU A 52 -32.67 5.83 -3.38
C LEU A 52 -32.78 5.09 -2.03
N ALA A 53 -32.11 5.61 -1.01
CA ALA A 53 -32.21 5.07 0.35
C ALA A 53 -33.60 5.29 0.94
N SER A 54 -34.16 6.49 0.80
CA SER A 54 -35.51 6.81 1.26
C SER A 54 -36.59 5.94 0.61
N GLU A 55 -36.40 5.57 -0.67
CA GLU A 55 -37.30 4.70 -1.43
C GLU A 55 -37.16 3.20 -1.10
N GLY A 56 -36.16 2.79 -0.30
CA GLY A 56 -35.94 1.38 -0.01
C GLY A 56 -35.30 0.59 -1.16
N ARG A 57 -34.62 1.28 -2.09
CA ARG A 57 -34.19 0.70 -3.38
C ARG A 57 -32.68 0.58 -3.55
N LEU A 58 -31.88 1.24 -2.72
CA LEU A 58 -30.43 1.31 -2.92
C LEU A 58 -29.75 -0.07 -2.83
N SER A 59 -30.22 -0.96 -1.95
CA SER A 59 -29.70 -2.32 -1.81
C SER A 59 -30.05 -3.26 -2.98
N GLN A 60 -30.90 -2.85 -3.93
CA GLN A 60 -31.22 -3.64 -5.11
C GLN A 60 -29.98 -3.76 -6.00
N SER A 61 -29.58 -4.99 -6.33
CA SER A 61 -28.32 -5.31 -7.03
C SER A 61 -28.06 -4.47 -8.29
N GLU A 62 -29.10 -4.23 -9.11
CA GLU A 62 -28.99 -3.45 -10.33
C GLU A 62 -28.74 -1.96 -10.03
N ILE A 63 -29.48 -1.39 -9.07
CA ILE A 63 -29.35 0.01 -8.65
C ILE A 63 -28.01 0.24 -7.98
N LEU A 64 -27.62 -0.63 -7.05
CA LEU A 64 -26.31 -0.57 -6.39
C LEU A 64 -25.17 -0.62 -7.40
N GLY A 65 -25.31 -1.45 -8.44
CA GLY A 65 -24.35 -1.53 -9.54
C GLY A 65 -24.24 -0.23 -10.32
N LEU A 66 -25.37 0.38 -10.67
CA LEU A 66 -25.39 1.68 -11.37
C LEU A 66 -24.79 2.80 -10.52
N GLU A 67 -25.08 2.83 -9.21
CA GLU A 67 -24.48 3.82 -8.30
C GLU A 67 -22.98 3.62 -8.14
N PHE A 68 -22.51 2.37 -8.01
CA PHE A 68 -21.07 2.08 -7.97
C PHE A 68 -20.35 2.64 -9.22
N GLU A 69 -20.84 2.33 -10.42
CA GLU A 69 -20.25 2.81 -11.68
C GLU A 69 -20.29 4.34 -11.81
N ARG A 70 -21.36 4.97 -11.31
CA ARG A 70 -21.48 6.43 -11.28
C ARG A 70 -20.45 7.05 -10.32
N MET A 71 -20.36 6.51 -9.11
CA MET A 71 -19.47 7.01 -8.08
C MET A 71 -17.99 6.89 -8.46
N LEU A 72 -17.62 5.83 -9.20
CA LEU A 72 -16.27 5.67 -9.75
C LEU A 72 -15.89 6.73 -10.80
N LYS A 73 -16.86 7.40 -11.41
CA LYS A 73 -16.62 8.44 -12.43
C LYS A 73 -16.69 9.86 -11.86
N ASP A 74 -17.01 9.99 -10.58
CA ASP A 74 -17.13 11.27 -9.90
C ASP A 74 -15.77 11.77 -9.40
N GLN A 75 -15.53 13.07 -9.47
CA GLN A 75 -14.29 13.70 -8.99
C GLN A 75 -14.03 13.43 -7.50
N LYS A 76 -15.07 13.18 -6.70
CA LYS A 76 -14.94 12.81 -5.29
C LYS A 76 -14.17 11.50 -5.09
N LEU A 77 -14.11 10.60 -6.08
CA LEU A 77 -13.31 9.35 -6.01
C LEU A 77 -11.84 9.62 -5.69
N LYS A 78 -11.30 10.79 -6.09
CA LYS A 78 -9.91 11.17 -5.79
C LYS A 78 -9.57 11.04 -4.29
N ARG A 79 -10.54 11.31 -3.39
CA ARG A 79 -10.34 11.14 -1.95
C ARG A 79 -10.05 9.70 -1.56
N PHE A 80 -10.70 8.72 -2.19
CA PHE A 80 -10.39 7.30 -1.99
C PHE A 80 -9.00 6.96 -2.56
N CYS A 81 -8.68 7.46 -3.76
CA CYS A 81 -7.35 7.30 -4.38
C CYS A 81 -6.21 7.90 -3.55
N ASP A 82 -6.48 8.84 -2.66
CA ASP A 82 -5.48 9.42 -1.75
C ASP A 82 -5.46 8.70 -0.39
N SER A 83 -6.63 8.49 0.20
CA SER A 83 -6.74 7.98 1.58
C SER A 83 -6.42 6.50 1.71
N PHE A 84 -7.00 5.65 0.86
CA PHE A 84 -6.82 4.20 0.96
C PHE A 84 -5.36 3.78 0.71
N PRO A 85 -4.73 4.09 -0.43
CA PRO A 85 -3.35 3.64 -0.67
C PRO A 85 -2.35 4.27 0.30
N THR A 86 -2.58 5.48 0.80
CA THR A 86 -1.75 6.06 1.87
C THR A 86 -1.76 5.16 3.11
N GLN A 87 -2.95 4.73 3.58
CA GLN A 87 -3.07 3.86 4.75
C GLN A 87 -2.60 2.42 4.47
N TRP A 88 -3.00 1.84 3.33
CA TRP A 88 -2.64 0.48 2.95
C TRP A 88 -1.12 0.32 2.83
N LEU A 89 -0.46 1.25 2.13
CA LEU A 89 0.99 1.21 1.92
C LEU A 89 1.78 1.81 3.09
N GLN A 90 1.11 2.44 4.07
CA GLN A 90 1.72 3.12 5.22
C GLN A 90 2.65 4.28 4.79
N LEU A 91 2.22 5.03 3.77
CA LEU A 91 3.04 6.07 3.14
C LEU A 91 3.37 7.23 4.09
N GLU A 92 2.59 7.44 5.15
CA GLU A 92 2.86 8.48 6.15
C GLU A 92 4.25 8.36 6.78
N ARG A 93 4.82 7.15 6.81
CA ARG A 93 6.18 6.88 7.32
C ARG A 93 7.26 7.61 6.53
N ILE A 94 7.00 7.98 5.27
CA ILE A 94 7.97 8.74 4.47
C ILE A 94 8.13 10.18 4.97
N ILE A 95 7.12 10.73 5.64
CA ILE A 95 7.14 12.09 6.18
C ILE A 95 8.20 12.21 7.29
N SER A 96 8.35 11.15 8.10
CA SER A 96 9.33 11.08 9.19
C SER A 96 10.69 10.54 8.76
N ALA A 97 10.86 10.11 7.50
CA ALA A 97 12.13 9.63 7.00
C ALA A 97 13.18 10.76 7.00
N VAL A 98 14.34 10.45 7.57
CA VAL A 98 15.50 11.34 7.71
C VAL A 98 16.79 10.62 7.30
N PRO A 99 17.00 10.34 6.01
CA PRO A 99 18.29 9.86 5.52
C PRO A 99 19.42 10.82 5.94
N ASN A 100 20.60 10.29 6.24
CA ASN A 100 21.75 11.11 6.62
C ASN A 100 22.08 12.13 5.51
N GLU A 101 22.11 13.43 5.85
CA GLU A 101 22.30 14.53 4.89
C GLU A 101 23.67 14.48 4.19
N GLU A 102 24.72 14.01 4.87
CA GLU A 102 26.07 13.92 4.30
C GLU A 102 26.18 12.73 3.33
N LYS A 103 25.54 11.60 3.64
CA LYS A 103 25.56 10.39 2.79
C LYS A 103 24.57 10.48 1.63
N PHE A 104 23.43 11.15 1.82
CA PHE A 104 22.34 11.25 0.83
C PHE A 104 21.96 12.70 0.53
N PRO A 105 22.90 13.56 0.11
CA PRO A 105 22.62 14.99 -0.12
C PRO A 105 21.56 15.21 -1.20
N GLY A 106 21.47 14.32 -2.19
CA GLY A 106 20.47 14.37 -3.27
C GLY A 106 19.01 14.25 -2.77
N PHE A 107 18.78 13.67 -1.59
CA PHE A 107 17.44 13.60 -0.99
C PHE A 107 16.92 14.97 -0.50
N TYR A 108 17.83 15.94 -0.34
CA TYR A 108 17.56 17.26 0.24
C TYR A 108 17.69 18.36 -0.83
N PHE A 109 16.57 18.71 -1.46
CA PHE A 109 16.52 19.79 -2.43
C PHE A 109 16.08 21.13 -1.80
N LEU A 110 16.92 22.17 -1.86
CA LEU A 110 16.60 23.54 -1.38
C LEU A 110 15.99 23.61 0.04
N LYS A 111 16.51 22.79 0.98
CA LYS A 111 16.00 22.60 2.37
C LYS A 111 14.70 21.79 2.49
N TYR A 112 14.13 21.29 1.40
CA TYR A 112 13.00 20.37 1.38
C TYR A 112 13.47 18.93 1.16
N ARG A 113 12.67 17.98 1.62
CA ARG A 113 12.93 16.54 1.44
C ARG A 113 12.15 16.02 0.25
N ASP A 114 12.78 15.20 -0.57
CA ASP A 114 12.14 14.57 -1.74
C ASP A 114 10.98 13.63 -1.37
N SER A 115 10.92 13.20 -0.11
CA SER A 115 9.84 12.39 0.48
C SER A 115 8.42 12.73 -0.02
N MET A 116 8.04 14.01 -0.08
CA MET A 116 6.69 14.39 -0.50
C MET A 116 6.43 14.12 -1.98
N HIS A 117 7.47 14.24 -2.81
CA HIS A 117 7.38 13.96 -4.24
C HIS A 117 7.44 12.46 -4.52
N MET A 118 8.24 11.70 -3.75
CA MET A 118 8.29 10.25 -3.83
C MET A 118 6.92 9.61 -3.55
N MET A 119 6.14 10.16 -2.61
CA MET A 119 4.80 9.66 -2.27
C MET A 119 3.81 9.71 -3.45
N MET A 120 4.00 10.63 -4.40
CA MET A 120 3.07 10.79 -5.52
C MET A 120 3.09 9.61 -6.51
N GLU A 121 4.24 8.96 -6.69
CA GLU A 121 4.38 7.82 -7.62
C GLU A 121 3.45 6.64 -7.28
N PRO A 122 3.43 6.09 -6.05
CA PRO A 122 2.48 5.03 -5.70
C PRO A 122 1.02 5.48 -5.75
N LEU A 123 0.71 6.73 -5.39
CA LEU A 123 -0.66 7.25 -5.42
C LEU A 123 -1.20 7.35 -6.85
N LEU A 124 -0.40 7.89 -7.78
CA LEU A 124 -0.76 8.00 -9.19
C LEU A 124 -0.86 6.63 -9.86
N LEU A 125 0.02 5.67 -9.49
CA LEU A 125 -0.09 4.29 -9.96
C LEU A 125 -1.40 3.64 -9.48
N PHE A 126 -1.74 3.80 -8.19
CA PHE A 126 -3.00 3.30 -7.63
C PHE A 126 -4.22 3.88 -8.35
N GLU A 127 -4.26 5.21 -8.49
CA GLU A 127 -5.34 5.92 -9.18
C GLU A 127 -5.52 5.43 -10.61
N THR A 128 -4.42 5.24 -11.35
CA THR A 128 -4.45 4.77 -12.74
C THR A 128 -4.98 3.35 -12.84
N VAL A 129 -4.48 2.43 -12.01
CA VAL A 129 -4.95 1.04 -11.97
C VAL A 129 -6.45 1.00 -11.66
N LEU A 130 -6.93 1.83 -10.74
CA LEU A 130 -8.36 1.94 -10.40
C LEU A 130 -9.21 2.47 -11.55
N ILE A 131 -8.85 3.63 -12.10
CA ILE A 131 -9.65 4.34 -13.11
C ILE A 131 -9.67 3.56 -14.43
N GLU A 132 -8.52 3.06 -14.88
CA GLU A 132 -8.39 2.27 -16.11
C GLU A 132 -8.84 0.81 -15.93
N ASN A 133 -9.27 0.44 -14.71
CA ASN A 133 -9.67 -0.92 -14.34
C ASN A 133 -8.63 -1.96 -14.76
N LEU A 134 -7.37 -1.75 -14.36
CA LEU A 134 -6.28 -2.66 -14.67
C LEU A 134 -6.24 -3.84 -13.68
N PRO A 135 -5.56 -4.95 -14.03
CA PRO A 135 -5.32 -6.03 -13.09
C PRO A 135 -4.51 -5.53 -11.88
N ILE A 136 -4.86 -5.96 -10.67
CA ILE A 136 -4.14 -5.58 -9.45
C ILE A 136 -2.68 -6.04 -9.46
N THR A 137 -2.29 -6.98 -10.34
CA THR A 137 -0.89 -7.41 -10.52
C THR A 137 0.02 -6.27 -10.97
N GLN A 138 -0.52 -5.19 -11.56
CA GLN A 138 0.19 -3.94 -11.84
C GLN A 138 0.79 -3.30 -10.57
N PHE A 139 0.27 -3.61 -9.38
CA PHE A 139 0.87 -3.17 -8.12
C PHE A 139 2.16 -3.92 -7.74
N ILE A 140 2.39 -5.10 -8.31
CA ILE A 140 3.61 -5.89 -8.08
C ILE A 140 4.63 -5.55 -9.17
N ASP A 141 4.18 -5.60 -10.42
CA ASP A 141 5.03 -5.40 -11.57
C ASP A 141 4.24 -4.67 -12.66
N SER A 142 4.56 -3.40 -12.86
CA SER A 142 3.87 -2.52 -13.79
C SER A 142 4.73 -2.22 -15.00
N ASP A 143 4.09 -2.19 -16.16
CA ASP A 143 4.65 -1.74 -17.44
C ASP A 143 4.65 -0.20 -17.58
N PHE A 144 4.23 0.53 -16.56
CA PHE A 144 4.32 1.99 -16.49
C PHE A 144 4.55 2.50 -15.07
N THR A 145 4.98 3.75 -14.96
CA THR A 145 5.03 4.47 -13.68
C THR A 145 4.78 5.96 -13.89
N TYR A 146 4.76 6.73 -12.81
CA TYR A 146 4.66 8.18 -12.82
C TYR A 146 5.89 8.82 -12.22
N ARG A 147 6.60 9.63 -13.00
CA ARG A 147 7.77 10.37 -12.50
C ARG A 147 7.75 11.83 -12.92
N SER A 148 8.23 12.67 -12.02
CA SER A 148 8.59 14.06 -12.31
C SER A 148 10.08 14.14 -12.66
N SER A 149 10.52 15.30 -13.17
CA SER A 149 11.94 15.54 -13.44
C SER A 149 12.81 15.34 -12.19
N LEU A 150 12.37 15.89 -11.05
CA LEU A 150 13.08 15.73 -9.78
C LEU A 150 13.12 14.25 -9.33
N LEU A 151 11.99 13.54 -9.43
CA LEU A 151 11.96 12.14 -9.02
C LEU A 151 12.83 11.25 -9.92
N GLN A 152 12.96 11.55 -11.22
CA GLN A 152 13.89 10.82 -12.09
C GLN A 152 15.33 10.94 -11.62
N GLU A 153 15.77 12.12 -11.16
CA GLU A 153 17.11 12.33 -10.62
C GLU A 153 17.39 11.42 -9.42
N ALA A 154 16.41 11.30 -8.51
CA ALA A 154 16.52 10.44 -7.32
C ALA A 154 16.70 8.95 -7.65
N TYR A 155 16.26 8.48 -8.82
CA TYR A 155 16.40 7.09 -9.24
C TYR A 155 17.77 6.76 -9.86
N GLY A 156 18.60 7.75 -10.18
CA GLY A 156 19.95 7.55 -10.74
C GLY A 156 19.96 6.59 -11.93
N ASP A 157 20.69 5.48 -11.81
CA ASP A 157 20.82 4.42 -12.83
C ASP A 157 19.48 3.79 -13.28
N LEU A 158 18.40 3.97 -12.49
CA LEU A 158 17.06 3.48 -12.83
C LEU A 158 16.14 4.58 -13.40
N ALA A 159 16.67 5.77 -13.74
CA ALA A 159 15.90 6.80 -14.42
C ALA A 159 15.37 6.29 -15.79
N LEU A 160 14.09 6.54 -16.08
CA LEU A 160 13.37 5.98 -17.24
C LEU A 160 13.08 7.02 -18.34
N GLY A 161 13.71 8.20 -18.29
CA GLY A 161 13.42 9.30 -19.20
C GLY A 161 14.64 10.19 -19.43
N GLU A 162 14.45 11.25 -20.21
CA GLU A 162 15.50 12.25 -20.46
C GLU A 162 16.00 12.88 -19.16
N GLU A 163 17.29 13.26 -19.13
CA GLU A 163 17.86 13.96 -17.98
C GLU A 163 17.02 15.19 -17.64
N PRO A 164 16.72 15.42 -16.35
CA PRO A 164 15.95 16.57 -15.95
C PRO A 164 16.65 17.86 -16.37
N ASP A 165 15.87 18.81 -16.90
CA ASP A 165 16.34 20.20 -17.05
C ASP A 165 16.92 20.66 -15.71
N LYS A 166 18.11 21.29 -15.74
CA LYS A 166 18.78 21.79 -14.53
C LYS A 166 17.78 22.52 -13.64
N PRO A 167 17.74 22.24 -12.33
CA PRO A 167 16.78 22.84 -11.43
C PRO A 167 16.91 24.37 -11.52
N LYS A 168 15.87 25.01 -12.05
CA LYS A 168 15.75 26.46 -12.04
C LYS A 168 15.38 26.84 -10.61
N SER A 169 16.08 27.81 -10.02
CA SER A 169 15.85 28.30 -8.64
C SER A 169 14.51 29.03 -8.45
N GLU A 170 13.55 28.82 -9.35
CA GLU A 170 12.24 29.46 -9.37
C GLU A 170 11.17 28.47 -8.88
N VAL A 171 10.09 28.99 -8.28
CA VAL A 171 8.93 28.18 -7.92
C VAL A 171 8.31 27.64 -9.21
N THR A 172 8.36 26.34 -9.41
CA THR A 172 7.86 25.66 -10.62
C THR A 172 6.76 24.66 -10.27
N VAL A 173 5.92 24.35 -11.25
CA VAL A 173 4.94 23.26 -11.15
C VAL A 173 5.68 21.94 -11.38
N LEU A 174 5.63 21.04 -10.40
CA LEU A 174 6.19 19.70 -10.54
C LEU A 174 5.20 18.80 -11.28
N ASN A 175 5.44 18.57 -12.57
CA ASN A 175 4.59 17.72 -13.39
C ASN A 175 5.03 16.26 -13.30
N PHE A 176 4.09 15.37 -12.95
CA PHE A 176 4.27 13.93 -13.07
C PHE A 176 3.77 13.46 -14.43
N LYS A 177 4.57 12.67 -15.13
CA LYS A 177 4.21 12.07 -16.42
C LYS A 177 4.13 10.56 -16.26
N ARG A 178 3.17 9.93 -16.95
CA ARG A 178 3.15 8.49 -17.14
C ARG A 178 4.28 8.12 -18.10
N ILE A 179 5.13 7.17 -17.73
CA ILE A 179 6.30 6.74 -18.48
C ILE A 179 6.26 5.21 -18.60
N PRO A 180 6.53 4.62 -19.78
CA PRO A 180 6.65 3.18 -19.93
C PRO A 180 7.83 2.64 -19.10
N VAL A 181 7.69 1.42 -18.59
CA VAL A 181 8.73 0.71 -17.83
C VAL A 181 9.19 -0.48 -18.66
N ASP A 182 10.35 -0.34 -19.30
CA ASP A 182 10.98 -1.44 -20.06
C ASP A 182 11.89 -2.30 -19.17
N ASP A 183 12.40 -1.72 -18.09
CA ASP A 183 13.24 -2.40 -17.10
C ASP A 183 12.44 -2.73 -15.84
N ARG A 184 12.17 -4.02 -15.63
CA ARG A 184 11.40 -4.55 -14.50
C ARG A 184 12.08 -4.38 -13.13
N ARG A 185 13.30 -3.85 -13.07
CA ARG A 185 13.85 -3.29 -11.81
C ARG A 185 13.06 -2.07 -11.34
N SER A 186 12.35 -1.39 -12.24
CA SER A 186 11.35 -0.38 -11.92
C SER A 186 9.93 -0.93 -12.10
N GLY A 187 8.91 -0.15 -11.74
CA GLY A 187 7.50 -0.50 -11.94
C GLY A 187 6.88 -1.28 -10.80
N GLY A 188 5.60 -1.02 -10.53
CA GLY A 188 4.90 -1.53 -9.35
C GLY A 188 5.16 -0.69 -8.09
N LEU A 189 4.51 -1.07 -6.99
CA LEU A 189 4.57 -0.34 -5.72
C LEU A 189 5.80 -0.74 -4.89
N ILE A 190 6.26 -1.98 -5.03
CA ILE A 190 7.27 -2.57 -4.15
C ILE A 190 8.66 -1.95 -4.38
N THR A 191 8.98 -1.61 -5.62
CA THR A 191 10.32 -1.13 -6.03
C THR A 191 10.43 0.39 -6.13
N ASN A 192 9.43 1.14 -5.66
CA ASN A 192 9.49 2.60 -5.74
C ASN A 192 10.31 3.22 -4.60
N ALA A 193 10.83 4.43 -4.84
CA ALA A 193 11.70 5.14 -3.90
C ALA A 193 11.01 5.46 -2.57
N ALA A 194 9.68 5.70 -2.60
CA ALA A 194 8.91 5.94 -1.39
C ALA A 194 8.96 4.75 -0.42
N VAL A 195 8.68 3.55 -0.93
CA VAL A 195 8.69 2.30 -0.18
C VAL A 195 10.10 1.96 0.28
N MET A 196 11.12 2.19 -0.55
CA MET A 196 12.51 1.97 -0.15
C MET A 196 12.94 2.89 0.98
N THR A 197 12.58 4.17 0.89
CA THR A 197 12.98 5.20 1.86
C THR A 197 12.29 5.01 3.20
N MET A 198 10.97 4.85 3.21
CA MET A 198 10.19 4.75 4.46
C MET A 198 10.46 3.46 5.25
N ASN A 199 11.04 2.44 4.60
CA ASN A 199 11.43 1.18 5.22
C ASN A 199 12.95 1.05 5.42
N SER A 200 13.69 2.16 5.46
CA SER A 200 15.12 2.22 5.72
C SER A 200 15.46 3.04 6.97
N GLY A 201 16.70 2.93 7.45
CA GLY A 201 17.24 3.82 8.48
C GLY A 201 17.93 5.04 7.87
N PRO A 202 18.39 5.99 8.71
CA PRO A 202 19.14 7.16 8.26
C PRO A 202 20.43 6.80 7.51
N GLU A 203 21.10 5.73 7.96
CA GLU A 203 22.44 5.37 7.49
C GLU A 203 22.44 4.21 6.50
N ARG A 204 21.46 3.31 6.60
CA ARG A 204 21.45 2.04 5.86
C ARG A 204 20.06 1.48 5.63
N THR A 205 20.00 0.49 4.76
CA THR A 205 18.80 -0.32 4.53
C THR A 205 18.45 -1.15 5.76
N LYS A 206 17.15 -1.45 5.92
CA LYS A 206 16.61 -2.33 6.96
C LYS A 206 15.84 -3.49 6.32
N PRO A 207 16.52 -4.58 5.89
CA PRO A 207 15.88 -5.72 5.24
C PRO A 207 14.71 -6.27 6.04
N ILE A 208 14.80 -6.30 7.37
CA ILE A 208 13.75 -6.87 8.21
C ILE A 208 12.50 -5.99 8.20
N THR A 209 12.68 -4.67 8.25
CA THR A 209 11.59 -3.71 8.12
C THR A 209 10.96 -3.81 6.72
N ARG A 210 11.76 -3.89 5.66
CA ARG A 210 11.28 -4.07 4.28
C ARG A 210 10.50 -5.39 4.11
N GLY A 211 11.03 -6.48 4.62
CA GLY A 211 10.38 -7.79 4.56
C GLY A 211 9.09 -7.85 5.37
N ALA A 212 9.08 -7.26 6.57
CA ALA A 212 7.89 -7.13 7.39
C ALA A 212 6.82 -6.26 6.70
N TRP A 213 7.24 -5.18 6.02
CA TRP A 213 6.35 -4.36 5.20
C TRP A 213 5.73 -5.17 4.05
N ILE A 214 6.51 -5.95 3.28
CA ILE A 214 5.96 -6.82 2.23
C ILE A 214 4.96 -7.82 2.83
N ALA A 215 5.31 -8.51 3.91
CA ALA A 215 4.42 -9.46 4.57
C ALA A 215 3.09 -8.82 5.02
N SER A 216 3.15 -7.61 5.57
CA SER A 216 1.98 -6.87 6.06
C SER A 216 1.14 -6.28 4.91
N VAL A 217 1.78 -5.61 3.96
CA VAL A 217 1.11 -4.81 2.93
C VAL A 217 0.70 -5.66 1.73
N ILE A 218 1.57 -6.53 1.25
CA ILE A 218 1.32 -7.37 0.07
C ILE A 218 0.55 -8.64 0.46
N PHE A 219 0.89 -9.27 1.59
CA PHE A 219 0.25 -10.54 1.97
C PHE A 219 -0.78 -10.44 3.10
N ASN A 220 -1.01 -9.24 3.65
CA ASN A 220 -1.91 -9.02 4.79
C ASN A 220 -1.66 -10.02 5.94
N ASN A 221 -0.38 -10.29 6.20
CA ASN A 221 0.09 -11.24 7.19
C ASN A 221 1.26 -10.61 7.97
N PRO A 222 0.97 -9.59 8.81
CA PRO A 222 2.01 -8.90 9.56
C PRO A 222 2.73 -9.88 10.50
N PRO A 223 4.08 -9.78 10.61
CA PRO A 223 4.80 -10.60 11.55
C PRO A 223 4.49 -10.19 13.00
N GLU A 224 4.67 -11.12 13.94
CA GLU A 224 4.61 -10.79 15.36
C GLU A 224 5.71 -9.77 15.73
N PRO A 225 5.44 -8.87 16.70
CA PRO A 225 6.45 -7.95 17.20
C PRO A 225 7.71 -8.70 17.68
N PRO A 226 8.91 -8.13 17.48
CA PRO A 226 10.13 -8.75 17.99
C PRO A 226 10.11 -8.81 19.52
N PRO A 227 10.73 -9.84 20.14
CA PRO A 227 10.88 -9.92 21.59
C PRO A 227 11.60 -8.69 22.16
N ALA A 228 11.08 -8.14 23.26
CA ALA A 228 11.61 -6.92 23.87
C ALA A 228 13.03 -7.08 24.47
N ASP A 229 13.47 -8.32 24.72
CA ASP A 229 14.78 -8.66 25.28
C ASP A 229 15.90 -8.75 24.24
N VAL A 230 15.58 -8.64 22.94
CA VAL A 230 16.58 -8.71 21.86
C VAL A 230 17.00 -7.30 21.45
N PRO A 231 18.27 -6.90 21.64
CA PRO A 231 18.73 -5.57 21.26
C PRO A 231 18.69 -5.39 19.74
N PRO A 232 18.34 -4.20 19.23
CA PRO A 232 18.33 -3.96 17.79
C PRO A 232 19.76 -3.98 17.22
N LEU A 233 19.88 -4.39 15.95
CA LEU A 233 21.13 -4.30 15.21
C LEU A 233 21.50 -2.83 14.98
N GLY A 234 22.71 -2.41 15.38
CA GLY A 234 23.17 -1.03 15.24
C GLY A 234 23.12 -0.48 13.80
N GLU A 235 23.00 0.85 13.66
CA GLU A 235 22.99 1.52 12.34
C GLU A 235 24.34 1.32 11.63
N GLU A 236 25.46 1.41 12.34
CA GLU A 236 26.80 1.09 11.83
C GLU A 236 27.28 -0.28 12.33
N PRO A 237 28.12 -0.99 11.55
CA PRO A 237 28.79 -2.19 12.04
C PRO A 237 29.80 -1.85 13.13
N ALA A 238 29.93 -2.72 14.13
CA ALA A 238 31.09 -2.68 15.01
C ALA A 238 32.36 -2.88 14.17
N GLU A 239 33.52 -2.39 14.63
CA GLU A 239 34.78 -2.47 13.88
C GLU A 239 35.10 -3.92 13.44
N GLU A 240 34.83 -4.88 14.33
CA GLU A 240 35.00 -6.31 14.11
C GLU A 240 34.04 -6.88 13.06
N GLU A 241 32.87 -6.27 12.85
CA GLU A 241 31.85 -6.69 11.89
C GLU A 241 31.96 -5.95 10.53
N ALA A 242 32.85 -4.97 10.39
CA ALA A 242 32.90 -4.11 9.19
C ALA A 242 33.15 -4.88 7.87
N HIS A 243 33.76 -6.06 7.96
CA HIS A 243 34.03 -6.97 6.84
C HIS A 243 32.80 -7.82 6.43
N LEU A 244 31.76 -7.86 7.25
CA LEU A 244 30.55 -8.63 7.02
C LEU A 244 29.55 -7.85 6.17
N THR A 245 28.77 -8.57 5.36
CA THR A 245 27.58 -8.04 4.71
C THR A 245 26.43 -7.90 5.71
N LEU A 246 25.41 -7.11 5.36
CA LEU A 246 24.22 -6.98 6.20
C LEU A 246 23.50 -8.32 6.40
N ARG A 247 23.49 -9.18 5.38
CA ARG A 247 22.96 -10.55 5.45
C ARG A 247 23.73 -11.41 6.45
N GLU A 248 25.05 -11.37 6.45
CA GLU A 248 25.90 -12.13 7.40
C GLU A 248 25.74 -11.62 8.84
N ARG A 249 25.71 -10.30 9.06
CA ARG A 249 25.44 -9.70 10.38
C ARG A 249 24.08 -10.13 10.93
N LEU A 250 23.07 -10.10 10.07
CA LEU A 250 21.73 -10.57 10.43
C LEU A 250 21.69 -12.09 10.67
N ALA A 251 22.49 -12.88 9.97
CA ALA A 251 22.60 -14.31 10.22
C ALA A 251 23.17 -14.60 11.62
N GLN A 252 24.24 -13.89 12.01
CA GLN A 252 24.82 -13.98 13.37
C GLN A 252 23.80 -13.56 14.44
N HIS A 253 23.04 -12.49 14.19
CA HIS A 253 22.00 -12.02 15.10
C HIS A 253 20.85 -13.03 15.29
N ARG A 254 20.65 -13.93 14.33
CA ARG A 254 19.53 -14.90 14.26
C ARG A 254 19.89 -16.32 14.67
N GLU A 255 21.06 -16.56 15.25
CA GLU A 255 21.47 -17.90 15.63
C GLU A 255 20.54 -18.55 16.70
N ARG A 256 19.77 -17.74 17.44
CA ARG A 256 18.76 -18.20 18.42
C ARG A 256 17.61 -18.97 17.73
N ALA A 257 17.28 -20.15 18.26
CA ALA A 257 16.21 -21.00 17.73
C ALA A 257 14.84 -20.31 17.67
N ASP A 258 14.52 -19.47 18.67
CA ASP A 258 13.25 -18.75 18.80
C ASP A 258 13.06 -17.70 17.68
N CYS A 259 14.14 -17.21 17.07
CA CYS A 259 14.09 -16.17 16.04
C CYS A 259 13.95 -16.76 14.63
N ARG A 260 14.36 -18.02 14.42
CA ARG A 260 14.50 -18.61 13.08
C ARG A 260 13.17 -18.76 12.35
N GLY A 261 12.11 -19.20 13.04
CA GLY A 261 10.83 -19.52 12.40
C GLY A 261 10.13 -18.33 11.74
N CYS A 262 10.14 -17.17 12.39
CA CYS A 262 9.59 -15.94 11.79
C CYS A 262 10.50 -15.41 10.67
N HIS A 263 11.82 -15.45 10.89
CA HIS A 263 12.79 -14.89 9.96
C HIS A 263 12.94 -15.67 8.65
N GLU A 264 12.73 -16.99 8.65
CA GLU A 264 12.64 -17.77 7.42
C GLU A 264 11.57 -17.26 6.44
N LYS A 265 10.54 -16.57 6.94
CA LYS A 265 9.47 -15.99 6.11
C LYS A 265 9.73 -14.53 5.75
N ILE A 266 10.35 -13.76 6.64
CA ILE A 266 10.52 -12.31 6.51
C ILE A 266 11.79 -11.98 5.71
N ASP A 267 12.87 -12.71 5.97
CA ASP A 267 14.20 -12.36 5.48
C ASP A 267 14.31 -12.42 3.96
N PRO A 268 13.80 -13.47 3.27
CA PRO A 268 13.86 -13.49 1.82
C PRO A 268 13.17 -12.28 1.20
N LEU A 269 12.02 -11.85 1.75
CA LEU A 269 11.28 -10.68 1.27
C LEU A 269 12.11 -9.39 1.39
N GLY A 270 12.79 -9.24 2.52
CA GLY A 270 13.65 -8.09 2.78
C GLY A 270 14.90 -8.05 1.92
N PHE A 271 15.58 -9.18 1.80
CA PHE A 271 16.82 -9.28 1.05
C PHE A 271 16.62 -9.16 -0.46
N ALA A 272 15.45 -9.53 -0.98
CA ALA A 272 15.08 -9.31 -2.38
C ALA A 272 15.18 -7.83 -2.81
N LEU A 273 15.15 -6.91 -1.85
CA LEU A 273 15.20 -5.46 -2.08
C LEU A 273 16.57 -4.84 -1.77
N GLU A 274 17.60 -5.63 -1.45
CA GLU A 274 18.86 -5.06 -0.96
C GLU A 274 19.70 -4.33 -2.02
N ASN A 275 19.42 -4.54 -3.32
CA ASN A 275 20.02 -3.74 -4.38
C ASN A 275 19.45 -2.32 -4.47
N TYR A 276 18.36 -2.02 -3.76
CA TYR A 276 17.88 -0.65 -3.57
C TYR A 276 18.48 -0.09 -2.28
N GLY A 277 19.25 0.99 -2.38
CA GLY A 277 19.82 1.72 -1.27
C GLY A 277 18.77 2.39 -0.39
N PRO A 278 19.20 3.11 0.66
CA PRO A 278 18.29 3.68 1.65
C PRO A 278 17.30 4.69 1.09
N VAL A 279 17.63 5.37 -0.01
CA VAL A 279 16.74 6.35 -0.67
C VAL A 279 16.14 5.84 -1.99
N GLY A 280 16.29 4.54 -2.27
CA GLY A 280 15.78 3.89 -3.48
C GLY A 280 16.75 3.87 -4.67
N ASP A 281 17.95 4.43 -4.51
CA ASP A 281 19.05 4.36 -5.46
C ASP A 281 19.48 2.92 -5.73
N TRP A 282 19.90 2.60 -6.96
CA TRP A 282 20.37 1.26 -7.28
C TRP A 282 21.85 1.07 -6.91
N ARG A 283 22.17 -0.08 -6.32
CA ARG A 283 23.55 -0.49 -5.99
C ARG A 283 23.77 -1.96 -6.34
N THR A 284 25.02 -2.35 -6.57
CA THR A 284 25.43 -3.77 -6.76
C THR A 284 26.39 -4.26 -5.68
N GLN A 285 26.94 -3.35 -4.88
CA GLN A 285 27.89 -3.62 -3.81
C GLN A 285 27.55 -2.80 -2.56
N TYR A 286 27.96 -3.30 -1.40
CA TYR A 286 27.97 -2.55 -0.14
C TYR A 286 29.19 -1.61 -0.08
N SER A 287 29.20 -0.70 0.90
CA SER A 287 30.32 0.23 1.12
C SER A 287 31.67 -0.44 1.38
N ASN A 288 31.66 -1.70 1.85
CA ASN A 288 32.86 -2.52 2.03
C ASN A 288 33.30 -3.28 0.76
N GLY A 289 32.70 -2.97 -0.41
CA GLY A 289 33.04 -3.57 -1.71
C GLY A 289 32.50 -4.99 -1.93
N ARG A 290 31.76 -5.56 -0.97
CA ARG A 290 31.14 -6.88 -1.13
C ARG A 290 29.88 -6.77 -1.97
N LYS A 291 29.65 -7.76 -2.83
CA LYS A 291 28.45 -7.83 -3.67
C LYS A 291 27.19 -7.96 -2.82
N VAL A 292 26.11 -7.34 -3.28
CA VAL A 292 24.78 -7.57 -2.73
C VAL A 292 24.27 -8.93 -3.20
N ASP A 293 23.71 -9.70 -2.28
CA ASP A 293 23.04 -10.98 -2.56
C ASP A 293 21.54 -10.81 -2.27
N MET A 294 20.73 -10.81 -3.33
CA MET A 294 19.26 -10.77 -3.25
C MET A 294 18.63 -12.14 -3.13
N SER A 295 19.39 -13.23 -3.25
CA SER A 295 18.80 -14.55 -3.40
C SER A 295 17.96 -14.99 -2.20
N GLY A 296 16.90 -15.73 -2.50
CA GLY A 296 15.95 -16.18 -1.49
C GLY A 296 14.96 -17.18 -2.04
N THR A 297 14.00 -17.58 -1.21
CA THR A 297 12.89 -18.44 -1.65
C THR A 297 11.60 -17.97 -0.99
N LEU A 298 10.67 -17.48 -1.80
CA LEU A 298 9.36 -17.05 -1.35
C LEU A 298 8.51 -18.27 -0.97
N PHE A 299 8.00 -18.26 0.26
CA PHE A 299 7.19 -19.34 0.84
C PHE A 299 7.79 -20.75 0.70
N ARG A 300 9.12 -20.86 0.61
CA ARG A 300 9.85 -22.13 0.38
C ARG A 300 9.49 -22.84 -0.93
N GLU A 301 8.85 -22.15 -1.86
CA GLU A 301 8.36 -22.71 -3.12
C GLU A 301 9.02 -22.04 -4.34
N HIS A 302 9.18 -20.71 -4.30
CA HIS A 302 9.66 -19.94 -5.46
C HIS A 302 11.01 -19.32 -5.17
N SER A 303 12.07 -19.94 -5.69
CA SER A 303 13.43 -19.39 -5.58
C SER A 303 13.61 -18.21 -6.52
N PHE A 304 14.41 -17.24 -6.10
CA PHE A 304 14.78 -16.07 -6.89
C PHE A 304 16.21 -15.65 -6.55
N THR A 305 16.88 -14.99 -7.49
CA THR A 305 18.25 -14.50 -7.37
C THR A 305 18.36 -12.99 -7.57
N ASP A 306 17.33 -12.37 -8.15
CA ASP A 306 17.22 -10.94 -8.33
C ASP A 306 15.79 -10.41 -8.14
N ILE A 307 15.59 -9.10 -8.31
CA ILE A 307 14.30 -8.45 -8.14
C ILE A 307 13.27 -8.83 -9.22
N ILE A 308 13.73 -9.16 -10.43
CA ILE A 308 12.83 -9.54 -11.52
C ILE A 308 12.25 -10.92 -11.23
N GLU A 309 13.10 -11.88 -10.87
CA GLU A 309 12.68 -13.21 -10.42
C GLU A 309 11.85 -13.14 -9.12
N PHE A 310 12.14 -12.20 -8.22
CA PHE A 310 11.31 -11.99 -7.03
C PHE A 310 9.90 -11.49 -7.38
N LYS A 311 9.78 -10.54 -8.32
CA LYS A 311 8.48 -10.11 -8.85
C LYS A 311 7.73 -11.26 -9.49
N ASP A 312 8.41 -12.12 -10.26
CA ASP A 312 7.82 -13.34 -10.82
C ASP A 312 7.30 -14.27 -9.72
N ALA A 313 8.09 -14.49 -8.67
CA ALA A 313 7.67 -15.27 -7.50
C ALA A 313 6.43 -14.67 -6.80
N LEU A 314 6.35 -13.34 -6.66
CA LEU A 314 5.15 -12.67 -6.12
C LEU A 314 3.92 -12.85 -7.03
N LEU A 315 4.12 -12.83 -8.35
CA LEU A 315 3.07 -13.03 -9.34
C LEU A 315 2.54 -14.47 -9.35
N GLU A 316 3.37 -15.47 -9.04
CA GLU A 316 2.91 -16.85 -8.78
C GLU A 316 1.96 -16.90 -7.57
N GLN A 317 2.08 -15.96 -6.63
CA GLN A 317 1.25 -15.83 -5.44
C GLN A 317 0.12 -14.79 -5.60
N LYS A 318 -0.22 -14.38 -6.82
CA LYS A 318 -1.25 -13.35 -7.11
C LYS A 318 -2.64 -13.66 -6.53
N GLN A 319 -3.00 -14.94 -6.31
CA GLN A 319 -4.22 -15.30 -5.58
C GLN A 319 -4.16 -14.90 -4.11
N ARG A 320 -3.02 -15.11 -3.43
CA ARG A 320 -2.83 -14.64 -2.05
C ARG A 320 -2.85 -13.12 -2.00
N PHE A 321 -2.21 -12.46 -2.97
CA PHE A 321 -2.25 -11.00 -3.09
C PHE A 321 -3.67 -10.47 -3.27
N ALA A 322 -4.49 -11.08 -4.12
CA ALA A 322 -5.89 -10.69 -4.33
C ALA A 322 -6.72 -10.80 -3.03
N ARG A 323 -6.52 -11.88 -2.26
CA ARG A 323 -7.16 -12.06 -0.95
C ARG A 323 -6.67 -11.04 0.08
N ALA A 324 -5.37 -10.77 0.10
CA ALA A 324 -4.75 -9.80 1.00
C ALA A 324 -5.25 -8.37 0.75
N LEU A 325 -5.25 -7.93 -0.52
CA LEU A 325 -5.76 -6.63 -0.92
C LEU A 325 -7.26 -6.48 -0.63
N ALA A 326 -8.04 -7.55 -0.85
CA ALA A 326 -9.45 -7.59 -0.43
C ALA A 326 -9.60 -7.41 1.09
N GLY A 327 -8.68 -7.95 1.89
CA GLY A 327 -8.64 -7.76 3.34
C GLY A 327 -8.43 -6.31 3.74
N HIS A 328 -7.40 -5.67 3.18
CA HIS A 328 -7.11 -4.25 3.40
C HIS A 328 -8.30 -3.36 3.01
N LEU A 329 -8.87 -3.60 1.83
CA LEU A 329 -10.02 -2.84 1.35
C LEU A 329 -11.30 -3.08 2.17
N LEU A 330 -11.56 -4.31 2.61
CA LEU A 330 -12.73 -4.62 3.43
C LEU A 330 -12.61 -3.96 4.81
N SER A 331 -11.43 -4.01 5.43
CA SER A 331 -11.18 -3.33 6.71
C SER A 331 -11.37 -1.81 6.58
N PHE A 332 -10.83 -1.21 5.51
CA PHE A 332 -11.02 0.20 5.20
C PHE A 332 -12.50 0.55 4.95
N ALA A 333 -13.20 -0.26 4.15
CA ALA A 333 -14.60 -0.05 3.79
C ALA A 333 -15.56 -0.15 4.99
N LEU A 334 -15.23 -1.01 5.95
CA LEU A 334 -16.02 -1.21 7.17
C LEU A 334 -15.55 -0.36 8.35
N ALA A 335 -14.43 0.35 8.21
CA ALA A 335 -13.77 1.12 9.27
C ALA A 335 -13.55 0.32 10.57
N ARG A 336 -13.20 -0.98 10.44
CA ARG A 336 -12.91 -1.87 11.57
C ARG A 336 -11.89 -2.94 11.20
N GLU A 337 -11.31 -3.58 12.21
CA GLU A 337 -10.51 -4.79 12.01
C GLU A 337 -11.36 -5.94 11.45
N LEU A 338 -10.70 -6.83 10.71
CA LEU A 338 -11.33 -8.03 10.18
C LEU A 338 -11.58 -9.04 11.30
N LYS A 339 -12.73 -9.67 11.25
CA LYS A 339 -13.16 -10.74 12.15
C LYS A 339 -13.01 -12.10 11.45
N PRO A 340 -12.95 -13.22 12.21
CA PRO A 340 -12.90 -14.56 11.60
C PRO A 340 -14.02 -14.85 10.59
N GLU A 341 -15.22 -14.27 10.80
CA GLU A 341 -16.36 -14.40 9.90
C GLU A 341 -16.16 -13.74 8.52
N ASP A 342 -15.28 -12.74 8.42
CA ASP A 342 -14.99 -12.05 7.15
C ASP A 342 -14.20 -12.96 6.18
N ALA A 343 -13.59 -14.05 6.67
CA ALA A 343 -12.78 -14.95 5.84
C ALA A 343 -13.53 -15.49 4.61
N LEU A 344 -14.82 -15.83 4.79
CA LEU A 344 -15.68 -16.32 3.70
C LEU A 344 -15.93 -15.22 2.66
N VAL A 345 -16.11 -13.97 3.09
CA VAL A 345 -16.26 -12.82 2.20
C VAL A 345 -14.99 -12.64 1.38
N LEU A 346 -13.83 -12.67 2.03
CA LEU A 346 -12.54 -12.55 1.36
C LEU A 346 -12.32 -13.66 0.31
N ASP A 347 -12.76 -14.89 0.59
CA ASP A 347 -12.59 -16.02 -0.34
C ASP A 347 -13.46 -15.82 -1.58
N GLN A 348 -14.70 -15.37 -1.38
CA GLN A 348 -15.63 -15.08 -2.47
C GLN A 348 -15.16 -13.89 -3.32
N VAL A 349 -14.71 -12.81 -2.69
CA VAL A 349 -14.18 -11.62 -3.39
C VAL A 349 -12.94 -12.00 -4.20
N ALA A 350 -11.97 -12.68 -3.59
CA ALA A 350 -10.77 -13.14 -4.29
C ALA A 350 -11.13 -14.05 -5.48
N ALA A 351 -12.02 -15.03 -5.29
CA ALA A 351 -12.42 -15.94 -6.36
C ALA A 351 -13.11 -15.22 -7.54
N ARG A 352 -13.94 -14.20 -7.26
CA ARG A 352 -14.56 -13.37 -8.32
C ARG A 352 -13.53 -12.54 -9.06
N THR A 353 -12.60 -11.91 -8.34
CA THR A 353 -11.51 -11.12 -8.92
C THR A 353 -10.61 -11.96 -9.81
N ILE A 354 -10.26 -13.19 -9.39
CA ILE A 354 -9.47 -14.13 -10.19
C ILE A 354 -10.19 -14.49 -11.50
N LYS A 355 -11.49 -14.79 -11.44
CA LYS A 355 -12.30 -15.12 -12.62
C LYS A 355 -12.41 -13.98 -13.63
N ASN A 356 -12.28 -12.74 -13.17
CA ASN A 356 -12.30 -11.56 -14.03
C ASN A 356 -10.91 -10.94 -14.16
N ASP A 357 -9.88 -11.77 -14.38
CA ASP A 357 -8.52 -11.34 -14.71
C ASP A 357 -7.92 -10.31 -13.74
N TYR A 358 -8.17 -10.51 -12.44
CA TYR A 358 -7.61 -9.70 -11.36
C TYR A 358 -7.98 -8.21 -11.40
N LYS A 359 -9.07 -7.84 -12.09
CA LYS A 359 -9.50 -6.44 -12.28
C LYS A 359 -9.87 -5.77 -10.96
N ILE A 360 -9.26 -4.61 -10.67
CA ILE A 360 -9.45 -3.92 -9.39
C ILE A 360 -10.91 -3.50 -9.13
N GLN A 361 -11.65 -3.01 -10.13
CA GLN A 361 -13.05 -2.63 -9.92
C GLN A 361 -13.93 -3.85 -9.60
N THR A 362 -13.54 -5.05 -10.04
CA THR A 362 -14.23 -6.29 -9.65
C THR A 362 -14.02 -6.61 -8.18
N LEU A 363 -12.82 -6.34 -7.67
CA LEU A 363 -12.50 -6.49 -6.26
C LEU A 363 -13.33 -5.52 -5.40
N LEU A 364 -13.36 -4.22 -5.75
CA LEU A 364 -14.19 -3.23 -5.04
C LEU A 364 -15.68 -3.59 -5.09
N LYS A 365 -16.18 -3.97 -6.27
CA LYS A 365 -17.57 -4.42 -6.44
C LYS A 365 -17.86 -5.67 -5.60
N GLY A 366 -16.91 -6.60 -5.52
CA GLY A 366 -17.02 -7.78 -4.66
C GLY A 366 -17.24 -7.42 -3.19
N ILE A 367 -16.52 -6.41 -2.69
CA ILE A 367 -16.66 -5.90 -1.32
C ILE A 367 -18.04 -5.26 -1.11
N ILE A 368 -18.43 -4.34 -2.01
CA ILE A 368 -19.70 -3.61 -1.88
C ILE A 368 -20.92 -4.55 -1.92
N PHE A 369 -20.85 -5.60 -2.73
CA PHE A 369 -21.92 -6.59 -2.88
C PHE A 369 -21.81 -7.74 -1.86
N SER A 370 -20.88 -7.66 -0.91
CA SER A 370 -20.74 -8.66 0.15
C SER A 370 -21.77 -8.44 1.25
N ASN A 371 -22.16 -9.52 1.93
CA ASN A 371 -23.05 -9.42 3.09
C ASN A 371 -22.42 -8.58 4.20
N ALA A 372 -21.09 -8.61 4.39
CA ALA A 372 -20.40 -7.80 5.38
C ALA A 372 -20.60 -6.28 5.14
N PHE A 373 -20.69 -5.85 3.87
CA PHE A 373 -20.90 -4.44 3.53
C PHE A 373 -22.38 -4.04 3.48
N LEU A 374 -23.25 -4.94 2.99
CA LEU A 374 -24.69 -4.67 2.89
C LEU A 374 -25.40 -4.77 4.25
N GLN A 375 -24.98 -5.71 5.08
CA GLN A 375 -25.55 -6.02 6.39
C GLN A 375 -24.45 -6.26 7.44
N PRO A 376 -23.65 -5.23 7.76
CA PRO A 376 -22.60 -5.33 8.76
C PRO A 376 -23.17 -5.77 10.11
N THR A 377 -22.49 -6.74 10.71
CA THR A 377 -22.71 -7.20 12.09
C THR A 377 -22.01 -6.24 13.03
N VAL A 378 -22.79 -5.39 13.70
CA VAL A 378 -22.29 -4.58 14.81
C VAL A 378 -21.97 -5.53 15.96
N SER A 379 -20.71 -5.53 16.40
CA SER A 379 -20.32 -6.17 17.66
C SER A 379 -21.01 -5.43 18.80
N GLU A 380 -21.72 -6.18 19.66
CA GLU A 380 -22.27 -5.67 20.93
C GLU A 380 -21.19 -5.07 21.83
#